data_AF-A0A2N0ND46-F1
#
_entry.id   AF-A0A2N0ND46-F1
#
_cell.length_a   1.000
_cell.length_b   1.000
_cell.length_c   1.000
_cell.angle_alpha   90.00
_cell.angle_beta   90.00
_cell.angle_gamma   90.00
#
_symmetry.space_group_name_H-M   'P 1'
#
loop_
_entity.id
_entity.type
_entity.pdbx_description
1 polymer ?
#
loop_
_entity_poly.entity_id
_entity_poly.type
_entity_poly.pdbx_seq_one_letter_code
_entity_poly.pdbx_strand_id
1 'polypeptide(L)'
;MKVFEYLYSRQHDFTDADWNILNNSEFIPIKNENIHIKPRDCFFKLKDEKLNEFFLCVDFGTKANEFLSKCGVKKQTSNDFAEIKVDPSHKLWKLYVEKFPVILENINPNLEKILNLAAPPTDLKLRTTALKYFIDNFDRKYVGVYNPGMVNIAFLPCSNSNAYARPLDCFINDECMIMNFQIIRKDLRSKAEKFG
;
A
#
# COMPACT_ATOMS: atom_id res chain seq x y z
N MET A 1 21.62 -21.60 2.59
CA MET A 1 21.45 -22.94 3.22
C MET A 1 21.86 -23.97 2.19
N LYS A 2 22.90 -24.75 2.45
CA LYS A 2 23.61 -25.54 1.40
C LYS A 2 22.68 -26.47 0.61
N VAL A 3 21.63 -27.01 1.23
CA VAL A 3 20.68 -27.89 0.52
C VAL A 3 19.90 -27.17 -0.58
N PHE A 4 19.44 -25.93 -0.40
CA PHE A 4 18.72 -25.21 -1.45
C PHE A 4 19.63 -24.83 -2.62
N GLU A 5 20.90 -24.55 -2.36
CA GLU A 5 21.89 -24.30 -3.42
C GLU A 5 22.23 -25.58 -4.21
N TYR A 6 22.23 -26.73 -3.54
CA TYR A 6 22.36 -28.02 -4.20
C TYR A 6 21.12 -28.36 -5.05
N LEU A 7 19.90 -28.15 -4.50
CA LEU A 7 18.66 -28.38 -5.25
C LEU A 7 18.54 -27.42 -6.43
N TYR A 8 19.04 -26.20 -6.31
CA TYR A 8 19.18 -25.26 -7.42
C TYR A 8 20.00 -25.85 -8.58
N SER A 9 21.14 -26.49 -8.32
CA SER A 9 21.96 -27.11 -9.38
C SER A 9 21.30 -28.35 -10.02
N ARG A 10 20.27 -28.89 -9.38
CA ARG A 10 19.49 -30.06 -9.84
C ARG A 10 18.08 -29.69 -10.32
N GLN A 11 17.78 -28.39 -10.45
CA GLN A 11 16.43 -27.91 -10.78
C GLN A 11 15.88 -28.42 -12.12
N HIS A 12 16.73 -28.88 -13.03
CA HIS A 12 16.32 -29.48 -14.30
C HIS A 12 15.79 -30.92 -14.16
N ASP A 13 16.00 -31.55 -12.99
CA ASP A 13 15.52 -32.90 -12.69
C ASP A 13 14.08 -32.90 -12.14
N PHE A 14 13.47 -31.72 -11.94
CA PHE A 14 12.13 -31.56 -11.37
C PHE A 14 11.05 -31.45 -12.44
N THR A 15 9.95 -32.15 -12.22
CA THR A 15 8.72 -32.04 -13.03
C THR A 15 7.77 -30.98 -12.46
N ASP A 16 6.75 -30.61 -13.23
CA ASP A 16 5.69 -29.70 -12.74
C ASP A 16 4.95 -30.27 -11.51
N ALA A 17 4.82 -31.60 -11.42
CA ALA A 17 4.24 -32.26 -10.27
C ALA A 17 5.10 -32.06 -9.01
N ASP A 18 6.43 -32.17 -9.15
CA ASP A 18 7.37 -31.94 -8.04
C ASP A 18 7.31 -30.49 -7.56
N TRP A 19 7.25 -29.52 -8.48
CA TRP A 19 7.10 -28.11 -8.13
C TRP A 19 5.80 -27.83 -7.39
N ASN A 20 4.68 -28.44 -7.81
CA ASN A 20 3.41 -28.29 -7.12
C ASN A 20 3.44 -28.90 -5.70
N ILE A 21 4.11 -30.04 -5.52
CA ILE A 21 4.32 -30.64 -4.19
C ILE A 21 5.13 -29.69 -3.32
N LEU A 22 6.26 -29.18 -3.83
CA LEU A 22 7.12 -28.25 -3.09
C LEU A 22 6.36 -26.98 -2.70
N ASN A 23 5.57 -26.42 -3.60
CA ASN A 23 4.78 -25.21 -3.33
C ASN A 23 3.81 -25.34 -2.15
N ASN A 24 3.35 -26.57 -1.86
CA ASN A 24 2.44 -26.88 -0.77
C ASN A 24 3.12 -27.46 0.48
N SER A 25 4.43 -27.74 0.41
CA SER A 25 5.18 -28.43 1.46
C SER A 25 5.82 -27.46 2.45
N GLU A 26 5.75 -27.76 3.74
CA GLU A 26 6.37 -26.98 4.81
C GLU A 26 7.83 -27.38 4.99
N PHE A 27 8.74 -26.68 4.28
CA PHE A 27 10.18 -26.97 4.36
C PHE A 27 11.07 -25.74 4.42
N ILE A 28 10.53 -24.53 4.27
CA ILE A 28 11.32 -23.30 4.39
C ILE A 28 11.48 -22.98 5.87
N PRO A 29 12.71 -22.97 6.41
CA PRO A 29 12.91 -22.72 7.83
C PRO A 29 12.83 -21.22 8.14
N ILE A 30 12.12 -20.86 9.21
CA ILE A 30 12.21 -19.52 9.80
C ILE A 30 13.32 -19.53 10.84
N LYS A 31 14.26 -18.57 10.77
CA LYS A 31 15.31 -18.48 11.79
C LYS A 31 14.69 -18.20 13.16
N ASN A 32 15.10 -18.99 14.16
CA ASN A 32 14.79 -18.88 15.59
C ASN A 32 13.49 -19.53 16.08
N GLU A 33 12.69 -20.09 15.19
CA GLU A 33 11.50 -20.86 15.56
C GLU A 33 11.62 -22.19 14.79
N ASN A 34 11.45 -23.35 15.44
CA ASN A 34 11.45 -24.67 14.76
C ASN A 34 10.21 -24.85 13.85
N ILE A 35 9.85 -23.80 13.13
CA ILE A 35 8.68 -23.67 12.28
C ILE A 35 9.16 -23.68 10.84
N HIS A 36 8.51 -24.52 10.04
CA HIS A 36 8.68 -24.55 8.60
C HIS A 36 7.42 -23.99 7.95
N ILE A 37 7.60 -23.23 6.88
CA ILE A 37 6.51 -22.62 6.14
C ILE A 37 6.51 -23.07 4.70
N LYS A 38 5.34 -22.95 4.06
CA LYS A 38 5.18 -23.23 2.64
C LYS A 38 5.78 -22.09 1.82
N PRO A 39 6.39 -22.38 0.66
CA PRO A 39 6.88 -21.36 -0.26
C PRO A 39 5.85 -20.25 -0.54
N ARG A 40 4.63 -20.62 -0.93
CA ARG A 40 3.54 -19.66 -1.25
C ARG A 40 3.10 -18.76 -0.09
N ASP A 41 3.46 -19.09 1.14
CA ASP A 41 3.04 -18.37 2.35
C ASP A 41 4.12 -17.38 2.83
N CYS A 42 5.22 -17.21 2.06
CA CYS A 42 6.30 -16.29 2.39
C CYS A 42 6.82 -15.52 1.19
N PHE A 43 7.60 -14.48 1.48
CA PHE A 43 8.16 -13.57 0.50
C PHE A 43 9.68 -13.50 0.59
N PHE A 44 10.33 -13.02 -0.47
CA PHE A 44 11.74 -12.62 -0.38
C PHE A 44 11.92 -11.28 0.34
N LYS A 45 13.03 -11.11 1.05
CA LYS A 45 13.36 -9.81 1.65
C LYS A 45 13.53 -8.71 0.58
N LEU A 46 12.89 -7.57 0.83
CA LEU A 46 13.07 -6.33 0.09
C LEU A 46 14.33 -5.60 0.54
N LYS A 47 14.84 -4.74 -0.36
CA LYS A 47 15.94 -3.80 -0.06
C LYS A 47 15.59 -2.80 1.05
N ASP A 48 14.34 -2.34 1.10
CA ASP A 48 13.84 -1.55 2.24
C ASP A 48 13.47 -2.51 3.37
N GLU A 49 14.44 -2.76 4.26
CA GLU A 49 14.31 -3.76 5.31
C GLU A 49 13.10 -3.54 6.22
N LYS A 50 12.72 -2.28 6.45
CA LYS A 50 11.58 -1.92 7.28
C LYS A 50 10.24 -2.39 6.67
N LEU A 51 10.12 -2.47 5.35
CA LEU A 51 8.91 -3.01 4.71
C LEU A 51 8.78 -4.52 4.94
N ASN A 52 9.89 -5.22 5.19
CA ASN A 52 9.85 -6.64 5.48
C ASN A 52 9.14 -6.95 6.80
N GLU A 53 8.98 -5.98 7.71
CA GLU A 53 8.24 -6.20 8.96
C GLU A 53 6.74 -6.46 8.74
N PHE A 54 6.19 -6.07 7.57
CA PHE A 54 4.79 -6.34 7.22
C PHE A 54 4.55 -7.73 6.64
N PHE A 55 5.62 -8.48 6.33
CA PHE A 55 5.53 -9.74 5.59
C PHE A 55 6.40 -10.81 6.24
N LEU A 56 6.04 -12.08 5.99
CA LEU A 56 6.90 -13.18 6.35
C LEU A 56 8.02 -13.33 5.32
N CYS A 57 9.14 -12.62 5.53
CA CYS A 57 10.24 -12.56 4.57
C CYS A 57 11.38 -13.54 4.87
N VAL A 58 11.90 -14.19 3.82
CA VAL A 58 13.05 -15.09 3.86
C VAL A 58 14.17 -14.61 2.93
N ASP A 59 15.40 -14.99 3.29
CA ASP A 59 16.58 -14.79 2.44
C ASP A 59 17.65 -15.83 2.77
N PHE A 60 18.01 -16.63 1.77
CA PHE A 60 19.01 -17.69 1.86
C PHE A 60 20.19 -17.50 0.91
N GLY A 61 20.32 -16.32 0.29
CA GLY A 61 21.32 -16.00 -0.73
C GLY A 61 20.86 -16.29 -2.15
N THR A 62 21.61 -15.81 -3.14
CA THR A 62 21.19 -15.73 -4.55
C THR A 62 20.72 -17.06 -5.14
N LYS A 63 21.56 -18.11 -5.12
CA LYS A 63 21.25 -19.41 -5.71
C LYS A 63 20.08 -20.11 -5.00
N ALA A 64 20.07 -20.07 -3.67
CA ALA A 64 18.99 -20.65 -2.88
C ALA A 64 17.65 -19.95 -3.15
N ASN A 65 17.64 -18.61 -3.20
CA ASN A 65 16.44 -17.84 -3.48
C ASN A 65 15.93 -18.08 -4.91
N GLU A 66 16.81 -18.34 -5.88
CA GLU A 66 16.40 -18.68 -7.24
C GLU A 66 15.66 -20.02 -7.30
N PHE A 67 16.15 -21.05 -6.59
CA PHE A 67 15.41 -22.31 -6.42
C PHE A 67 14.07 -22.09 -5.69
N LEU A 68 14.09 -21.38 -4.57
CA LEU A 68 12.89 -21.13 -3.78
C LEU A 68 11.83 -20.30 -4.54
N SER A 69 12.27 -19.45 -5.48
CA SER A 69 11.36 -18.72 -6.37
C SER A 69 10.60 -19.68 -7.29
N LYS A 70 11.22 -20.78 -7.73
CA LYS A 70 10.54 -21.85 -8.48
C LYS A 70 9.65 -22.69 -7.59
N CYS A 71 10.01 -22.87 -6.32
CA CYS A 71 9.15 -23.53 -5.34
C CYS A 71 7.89 -22.74 -4.99
N GLY A 72 7.82 -21.44 -5.31
CA GLY A 72 6.63 -20.60 -5.07
C GLY A 72 6.79 -19.51 -4.02
N VAL A 73 8.01 -19.25 -3.53
CA VAL A 73 8.26 -18.07 -2.68
C VAL A 73 7.95 -16.81 -3.47
N LYS A 74 7.10 -15.95 -2.90
CA LYS A 74 6.57 -14.78 -3.58
C LYS A 74 7.61 -13.66 -3.65
N LYS A 75 7.60 -12.94 -4.77
CA LYS A 75 8.12 -11.58 -4.83
C LYS A 75 6.96 -10.65 -4.54
N GLN A 76 7.15 -9.63 -3.71
CA GLN A 76 6.09 -8.68 -3.38
C GLN A 76 5.62 -7.93 -4.64
N THR A 77 4.33 -7.75 -4.72
CA THR A 77 3.62 -7.05 -5.79
C THR A 77 2.78 -5.91 -5.21
N SER A 78 2.29 -5.02 -6.07
CA SER A 78 1.36 -3.96 -5.69
C SER A 78 0.13 -4.48 -4.92
N ASN A 79 -0.35 -5.68 -5.25
CA ASN A 79 -1.49 -6.30 -4.58
C ASN A 79 -1.16 -6.68 -3.14
N ASP A 80 0.03 -7.22 -2.88
CA ASP A 80 0.46 -7.59 -1.52
C ASP A 80 0.51 -6.36 -0.60
N PHE A 81 0.97 -5.22 -1.13
CA PHE A 81 0.96 -3.95 -0.39
C PHE A 81 -0.45 -3.38 -0.18
N ALA A 82 -1.36 -3.59 -1.14
CA ALA A 82 -2.75 -3.13 -1.04
C ALA A 82 -3.56 -3.90 0.01
N GLU A 83 -3.15 -5.13 0.32
CA GLU A 83 -3.74 -5.98 1.34
C GLU A 83 -3.26 -5.68 2.76
N ILE A 84 -2.19 -4.89 2.93
CA ILE A 84 -1.70 -4.47 4.25
C ILE A 84 -2.81 -3.63 4.94
N LYS A 85 -3.43 -4.22 5.95
CA LYS A 85 -4.42 -3.57 6.82
C LYS A 85 -3.87 -3.52 8.23
N VAL A 86 -3.49 -2.32 8.66
CA VAL A 86 -2.96 -2.07 10.01
C VAL A 86 -3.81 -0.95 10.59
N ASP A 87 -4.58 -1.27 11.63
CA ASP A 87 -5.36 -0.27 12.37
C ASP A 87 -4.53 0.32 13.54
N PRO A 88 -4.99 1.41 14.17
CA PRO A 88 -4.27 2.07 15.25
C PRO A 88 -3.92 1.22 16.48
N SER A 89 -4.62 0.10 16.70
CA SER A 89 -4.34 -0.84 17.81
C SER A 89 -3.21 -1.83 17.50
N HIS A 90 -2.83 -1.98 16.23
CA HIS A 90 -1.85 -2.98 15.82
C HIS A 90 -0.41 -2.56 16.17
N LYS A 91 0.44 -3.51 16.59
CA LYS A 91 1.83 -3.26 16.99
C LYS A 91 2.69 -2.55 15.93
N LEU A 92 2.38 -2.78 14.64
CA LEU A 92 3.07 -2.16 13.50
C LEU A 92 2.46 -0.82 13.08
N TRP A 93 1.46 -0.27 13.78
CA TRP A 93 0.78 0.96 13.39
C TRP A 93 1.73 2.13 13.12
N LYS A 94 2.68 2.36 14.04
CA LYS A 94 3.67 3.43 13.91
C LYS A 94 4.50 3.28 12.63
N LEU A 95 4.93 2.06 12.33
CA LEU A 95 5.69 1.76 11.12
C LEU A 95 4.82 1.90 9.86
N TYR A 96 3.57 1.46 9.92
CA TYR A 96 2.62 1.58 8.81
C TYR A 96 2.42 3.04 8.42
N VAL A 97 2.18 3.91 9.40
CA VAL A 97 2.07 5.35 9.16
C VAL A 97 3.36 5.95 8.59
N GLU A 98 4.54 5.56 9.11
CA GLU A 98 5.84 6.00 8.60
C GLU A 98 6.06 5.58 7.14
N LYS A 99 5.68 4.35 6.79
CA LYS A 99 5.91 3.75 5.47
C LYS A 99 4.76 3.93 4.50
N PHE A 100 3.63 4.50 4.93
CA PHE A 100 2.46 4.70 4.08
C PHE A 100 2.75 5.43 2.75
N PRO A 101 3.62 6.46 2.69
CA PRO A 101 4.00 7.06 1.40
C PRO A 101 4.63 6.06 0.42
N VAL A 102 5.51 5.19 0.92
CA VAL A 102 6.17 4.15 0.10
C VAL A 102 5.16 3.09 -0.32
N ILE A 103 4.23 2.72 0.58
CA ILE A 103 3.12 1.81 0.27
C ILE A 103 2.26 2.40 -0.85
N LEU A 104 1.91 3.69 -0.79
CA LEU A 104 1.14 4.36 -1.86
C LEU A 104 1.85 4.30 -3.22
N GLU A 105 3.17 4.49 -3.27
CA GLU A 105 3.92 4.35 -4.52
C GLU A 105 3.93 2.91 -5.05
N ASN A 106 3.96 1.91 -4.17
CA ASN A 106 3.91 0.51 -4.58
C ASN A 106 2.51 0.07 -5.05
N ILE A 107 1.44 0.48 -4.35
CA ILE A 107 0.07 0.10 -4.75
C ILE A 107 -0.42 0.91 -5.97
N ASN A 108 0.18 2.07 -6.24
CA ASN A 108 -0.16 2.97 -7.33
C ASN A 108 -1.69 3.16 -7.49
N PRO A 109 -2.36 3.78 -6.49
CA PRO A 109 -3.82 3.72 -6.40
C PRO A 109 -4.49 4.48 -7.55
N ASN A 110 -5.58 3.90 -8.07
CA ASN A 110 -6.47 4.58 -8.99
C ASN A 110 -7.22 5.75 -8.29
N LEU A 111 -7.97 6.53 -9.07
CA LEU A 111 -8.65 7.72 -8.55
C LEU A 111 -9.59 7.39 -7.38
N GLU A 112 -10.46 6.40 -7.54
CA GLU A 112 -11.41 6.02 -6.49
C GLU A 112 -10.68 5.59 -5.20
N LYS A 113 -9.63 4.77 -5.31
CA LYS A 113 -8.87 4.28 -4.16
C LYS A 113 -8.18 5.43 -3.43
N ILE A 114 -7.52 6.36 -4.13
CA ILE A 114 -6.81 7.46 -3.46
C ILE A 114 -7.77 8.42 -2.78
N LEU A 115 -8.94 8.70 -3.38
CA LEU A 115 -9.96 9.55 -2.77
C LEU A 115 -10.57 8.91 -1.52
N ASN A 116 -10.86 7.60 -1.55
CA ASN A 116 -11.32 6.87 -0.36
C ASN A 116 -10.27 6.86 0.76
N LEU A 117 -8.98 6.73 0.44
CA LEU A 117 -7.90 6.81 1.43
C LEU A 117 -7.74 8.22 2.01
N ALA A 118 -8.09 9.26 1.24
CA ALA A 118 -8.09 10.65 1.71
C ALA A 118 -9.34 11.03 2.51
N ALA A 119 -10.37 10.19 2.53
CA ALA A 119 -11.67 10.45 3.15
C ALA A 119 -11.88 9.65 4.46
N PRO A 120 -12.74 10.13 5.39
CA PRO A 120 -13.22 9.31 6.51
C PRO A 120 -13.87 8.00 6.01
N PRO A 121 -13.79 6.89 6.77
CA PRO A 121 -13.33 6.78 8.17
C PRO A 121 -11.82 6.54 8.33
N THR A 122 -11.02 6.68 7.26
CA THR A 122 -9.56 6.49 7.32
C THR A 122 -8.91 7.39 8.38
N ASP A 123 -7.85 6.91 9.04
CA ASP A 123 -7.13 7.67 10.06
C ASP A 123 -6.63 9.04 9.55
N LEU A 124 -6.59 10.05 10.41
CA LEU A 124 -6.21 11.42 10.06
C LEU A 124 -4.81 11.53 9.41
N LYS A 125 -3.81 10.79 9.90
CA LYS A 125 -2.44 10.85 9.36
C LYS A 125 -2.37 10.20 7.98
N LEU A 126 -3.09 9.10 7.79
CA LEU A 126 -3.19 8.41 6.51
C LEU A 126 -3.93 9.26 5.49
N ARG A 127 -5.07 9.87 5.86
CA ARG A 127 -5.84 10.78 4.99
C ARG A 127 -5.00 11.96 4.53
N THR A 128 -4.26 12.58 5.44
CA THR A 128 -3.39 13.72 5.11
C THR A 128 -2.31 13.31 4.11
N THR A 129 -1.71 12.14 4.29
CA THR A 129 -0.70 11.60 3.37
C THR A 129 -1.31 11.22 2.02
N ALA A 130 -2.49 10.59 1.99
CA ALA A 130 -3.20 10.24 0.77
C ALA A 130 -3.64 11.47 -0.04
N LEU A 131 -4.18 12.49 0.63
CA LEU A 131 -4.53 13.76 -0.02
C LEU A 131 -3.30 14.43 -0.62
N LYS A 132 -2.18 14.46 0.12
CA LYS A 132 -0.92 14.97 -0.41
C LYS A 132 -0.48 14.19 -1.64
N TYR A 133 -0.52 12.85 -1.58
CA TYR A 133 -0.20 11.99 -2.71
C TYR A 133 -1.06 12.33 -3.93
N PHE A 134 -2.38 12.45 -3.77
CA PHE A 134 -3.30 12.86 -4.83
C PHE A 134 -2.88 14.19 -5.48
N ILE A 135 -2.62 15.23 -4.67
CA ILE A 135 -2.24 16.56 -5.14
C ILE A 135 -0.91 16.53 -5.91
N ASP A 136 0.10 15.86 -5.34
CA ASP A 136 1.46 15.77 -5.90
C ASP A 136 1.49 14.93 -7.20
N ASN A 137 0.52 14.01 -7.36
CA ASN A 137 0.40 13.13 -8.52
C ASN A 137 -0.64 13.58 -9.53
N PHE A 138 -1.40 14.65 -9.25
CA PHE A 138 -2.60 15.00 -10.00
C PHE A 138 -2.36 15.10 -11.51
N ASP A 139 -1.40 15.93 -11.89
CA ASP A 139 -1.12 16.25 -13.29
C ASP A 139 -0.60 15.03 -14.08
N ARG A 140 0.09 14.12 -13.40
CA ARG A 140 0.68 12.92 -14.02
C ARG A 140 -0.25 11.70 -14.05
N LYS A 141 -1.20 11.59 -13.13
CA LYS A 141 -2.02 10.37 -12.94
C LYS A 141 -3.52 10.59 -13.03
N TYR A 142 -4.02 11.72 -12.56
CA TYR A 142 -5.45 11.88 -12.28
C TYR A 142 -6.14 12.90 -13.19
N VAL A 143 -5.42 13.88 -13.76
CA VAL A 143 -6.00 14.95 -14.57
C VAL A 143 -6.87 14.45 -15.73
N GLY A 144 -6.48 13.33 -16.38
CA GLY A 144 -7.24 12.78 -17.51
C GLY A 144 -8.52 12.02 -17.15
N VAL A 145 -8.71 11.69 -15.87
CA VAL A 145 -9.86 10.88 -15.38
C VAL A 145 -10.66 11.59 -14.29
N TYR A 146 -10.12 12.66 -13.70
CA TYR A 146 -10.75 13.39 -12.63
C TYR A 146 -11.85 14.32 -13.15
N ASN A 147 -13.08 14.09 -12.68
CA ASN A 147 -14.20 15.00 -12.90
C ASN A 147 -14.84 15.34 -11.55
N PRO A 148 -14.68 16.58 -11.04
CA PRO A 148 -15.19 16.96 -9.72
C PRO A 148 -16.71 16.80 -9.60
N GLY A 149 -17.47 16.97 -10.68
CA GLY A 149 -18.92 16.81 -10.68
C GLY A 149 -19.41 15.36 -10.56
N MET A 150 -18.51 14.39 -10.74
CA MET A 150 -18.80 12.96 -10.53
C MET A 150 -18.26 12.42 -9.20
N VAL A 151 -17.50 13.23 -8.45
CA VAL A 151 -16.89 12.81 -7.19
C VAL A 151 -17.90 12.92 -6.04
N ASN A 152 -18.39 11.77 -5.59
CA ASN A 152 -19.29 11.67 -4.45
C ASN A 152 -18.56 11.41 -3.11
N ILE A 153 -17.22 11.41 -3.13
CA ILE A 153 -16.40 11.15 -1.94
C ILE A 153 -16.10 12.47 -1.24
N ALA A 154 -16.43 12.56 0.05
CA ALA A 154 -16.11 13.71 0.88
C ALA A 154 -14.65 13.61 1.37
N PHE A 155 -13.69 14.04 0.54
CA PHE A 155 -12.26 13.94 0.82
C PHE A 155 -11.57 15.27 1.12
N LEU A 156 -12.25 16.41 0.94
CA LEU A 156 -11.68 17.73 1.19
C LEU A 156 -11.87 18.14 2.66
N PRO A 157 -10.79 18.33 3.44
CA PRO A 157 -10.91 18.79 4.82
C PRO A 157 -11.33 20.27 4.86
N CYS A 158 -12.23 20.61 5.77
CA CYS A 158 -12.78 21.95 5.91
C CYS A 158 -12.15 22.72 7.09
N SER A 159 -12.13 24.06 7.03
CA SER A 159 -11.61 24.94 8.08
C SER A 159 -12.64 25.22 9.18
N ASN A 160 -13.91 25.31 8.80
CA ASN A 160 -15.03 25.71 9.66
C ASN A 160 -15.73 24.54 10.35
N SER A 161 -15.25 23.31 10.11
CA SER A 161 -15.73 22.10 10.76
C SER A 161 -14.61 21.05 10.79
N ASN A 162 -14.70 20.06 11.68
CA ASN A 162 -13.87 18.85 11.58
C ASN A 162 -14.37 17.90 10.47
N ALA A 163 -15.28 18.37 9.61
CA ALA A 163 -15.90 17.59 8.57
C ALA A 163 -15.09 17.63 7.28
N TYR A 164 -15.47 16.72 6.38
CA TYR A 164 -14.94 16.63 5.03
C TYR A 164 -16.09 16.92 4.05
N ALA A 165 -15.76 17.54 2.92
CA ALA A 165 -16.72 17.90 1.89
C ALA A 165 -16.37 17.25 0.55
N ARG A 166 -17.38 17.07 -0.30
CA ARG A 166 -17.19 16.78 -1.72
C ARG A 166 -16.67 18.04 -2.42
N PRO A 167 -16.02 17.93 -3.59
CA PRO A 167 -15.57 19.09 -4.36
C PRO A 167 -16.64 20.17 -4.53
N LEU A 168 -17.84 19.79 -4.99
CA LEU A 168 -18.92 20.74 -5.26
C LEU A 168 -19.63 21.30 -4.01
N ASP A 169 -19.33 20.78 -2.83
CA ASP A 169 -19.91 21.26 -1.57
C ASP A 169 -18.95 22.17 -0.78
N CYS A 170 -17.79 22.50 -1.36
CA CYS A 170 -16.68 23.14 -0.65
C CYS A 170 -16.23 24.41 -1.37
N PHE A 171 -16.04 25.50 -0.62
CA PHE A 171 -15.72 26.81 -1.17
C PHE A 171 -14.40 27.35 -0.64
N ILE A 172 -13.74 28.19 -1.43
CA ILE A 172 -12.50 28.89 -1.03
C ILE A 172 -12.78 30.22 -0.31
N ASN A 173 -13.91 30.87 -0.59
CA ASN A 173 -14.27 32.17 -0.04
C ASN A 173 -14.88 31.99 1.36
N ASP A 174 -14.24 32.58 2.38
CA ASP A 174 -14.70 32.56 3.76
C ASP A 174 -16.10 33.18 3.94
N GLU A 175 -16.50 34.12 3.09
CA GLU A 175 -17.83 34.77 3.16
C GLU A 175 -18.98 33.78 2.93
N CYS A 176 -18.72 32.66 2.23
CA CYS A 176 -19.71 31.61 2.01
C CYS A 176 -20.17 30.93 3.33
N MET A 177 -19.45 31.12 4.44
CA MET A 177 -19.89 30.67 5.77
C MET A 177 -21.21 31.30 6.20
N ILE A 178 -21.54 32.51 5.73
CA ILE A 178 -22.81 33.18 6.04
C ILE A 178 -24.01 32.33 5.57
N MET A 179 -23.81 31.55 4.49
CA MET A 179 -24.81 30.63 3.94
C MET A 179 -24.66 29.19 4.48
N ASN A 180 -23.87 28.99 5.54
CA ASN A 180 -23.53 27.67 6.11
C ASN A 180 -22.81 26.71 5.15
N PHE A 181 -22.15 27.24 4.12
CA PHE A 181 -21.34 26.40 3.24
C PHE A 181 -20.02 25.97 3.90
N GLN A 182 -19.51 24.81 3.48
CA GLN A 182 -18.22 24.31 3.95
C GLN A 182 -17.08 25.05 3.26
N ILE A 183 -16.06 25.42 4.04
CA ILE A 183 -14.90 26.14 3.54
C ILE A 183 -13.67 25.24 3.58
N ILE A 184 -12.96 25.10 2.46
CA ILE A 184 -11.77 24.26 2.39
C ILE A 184 -10.69 24.73 3.39
N ARG A 185 -9.88 23.78 3.88
CA ARG A 185 -8.72 24.07 4.73
C ARG A 185 -7.79 25.10 4.07
N LYS A 186 -7.37 26.13 4.83
CA LYS A 186 -6.64 27.29 4.30
C LYS A 186 -5.38 26.95 3.51
N ASP A 187 -4.61 25.96 3.95
CA ASP A 187 -3.38 25.49 3.30
C ASP A 187 -3.63 24.87 1.91
N LEU A 188 -4.85 24.39 1.66
CA LEU A 188 -5.23 23.74 0.41
C LEU A 188 -5.80 24.71 -0.64
N ARG A 189 -6.11 25.96 -0.27
CA ARG A 189 -6.69 26.96 -1.20
C ARG A 189 -5.82 27.21 -2.42
N SER A 190 -4.50 27.19 -2.24
CA SER A 190 -3.53 27.33 -3.35
C SER A 190 -3.57 26.18 -4.38
N LYS A 191 -4.29 25.10 -4.07
CA LYS A 191 -4.47 23.92 -4.92
C LYS A 191 -5.92 23.75 -5.41
N ALA A 192 -6.78 24.75 -5.20
CA ALA A 192 -8.20 24.68 -5.50
C ALA A 192 -8.50 24.25 -6.95
N GLU A 193 -7.70 24.70 -7.91
CA GLU A 193 -7.85 24.31 -9.33
C GLU A 193 -7.79 22.78 -9.55
N LYS A 194 -7.07 22.04 -8.70
CA LYS A 194 -6.99 20.57 -8.77
C LYS A 194 -8.22 19.88 -8.17
N PHE A 195 -9.01 20.58 -7.36
CA PHE A 195 -10.19 20.02 -6.73
C PHE A 195 -11.46 20.27 -7.55
N GLY A 196 -11.49 21.31 -8.38
CA GLY A 196 -12.67 21.73 -9.13
C GLY A 196 -13.37 22.91 -8.49
#